data_AF-A0AAW4RZB1-F1
#
_entry.id   AF-A0AAW4RZB1-F1
#
_cell.length_a   1.000
_cell.length_b   1.000
_cell.length_c   1.000
_cell.angle_alpha   90.00
_cell.angle_beta   90.00
_cell.angle_gamma   90.00
#
_symmetry.space_group_name_H-M   'P 1'
#
loop_
_entity.id
_entity.type
_entity.pdbx_description
1 polymer ?
#
loop_
_entity_poly.entity_id
_entity_poly.type
_entity_poly.pdbx_seq_one_letter_code
_entity_poly.pdbx_strand_id
1 'polypeptide(L)'
;MSPIEAIKHWYLSLDDELQSDIAYMFVSLTLGDREFAPAAAVRRLLQWFDVRSAGTEHEDALGAVAFRASFEYIFADRFTGAGWIFPEQVFDVIRDAAEDKEPSKIATSAFRLLRTLPDRRVKWKEAGEKWNALVSSRLNDDALRQWTQDRFRASEFGLTQD
;
A
#
# COMPACT_ATOMS: atom_id res chain seq x y z
N MET A 1 19.62 1.63 2.40
CA MET A 1 18.36 1.08 1.87
C MET A 1 17.90 1.98 0.73
N SER A 2 17.34 1.42 -0.35
CA SER A 2 16.76 2.21 -1.44
C SER A 2 15.34 2.69 -1.10
N PRO A 3 14.78 3.69 -1.81
CA PRO A 3 13.39 4.11 -1.65
C PRO A 3 12.38 2.97 -1.78
N ILE A 4 12.48 2.14 -2.82
CA ILE A 4 11.59 0.99 -3.01
C ILE A 4 11.73 -0.02 -1.87
N GLU A 5 12.95 -0.35 -1.44
CA GLU A 5 13.14 -1.27 -0.31
C GLU A 5 12.57 -0.71 0.99
N ALA A 6 12.60 0.62 1.18
CA ALA A 6 11.98 1.26 2.33
C ALA A 6 10.44 1.12 2.31
N ILE A 7 9.82 1.28 1.14
CA ILE A 7 8.39 1.05 0.93
C ILE A 7 8.05 -0.42 1.18
N LYS A 8 8.81 -1.35 0.60
CA LYS A 8 8.62 -2.79 0.77
C LYS A 8 8.71 -3.20 2.25
N HIS A 9 9.69 -2.66 2.99
CA HIS A 9 9.82 -2.93 4.42
C HIS A 9 8.62 -2.41 5.23
N TRP A 10 8.13 -1.20 4.91
CA TRP A 10 6.91 -0.69 5.53
C TRP A 10 5.71 -1.57 5.19
N TYR A 11 5.53 -1.95 3.93
CA TYR A 11 4.44 -2.81 3.48
C TYR A 11 4.45 -4.18 4.18
N LEU A 12 5.61 -4.83 4.29
CA LEU A 12 5.77 -6.11 4.99
C LEU A 12 5.54 -6.01 6.50
N SER A 13 5.59 -4.81 7.08
CA SER A 13 5.28 -4.59 8.50
C SER A 13 3.79 -4.45 8.81
N LEU A 14 2.96 -4.36 7.76
CA LEU A 14 1.50 -4.34 7.89
C LEU A 14 0.97 -5.75 8.13
N ASP A 15 -0.24 -5.85 8.69
CA ASP A 15 -0.92 -7.14 8.78
C ASP A 15 -1.45 -7.60 7.41
N ASP A 16 -1.66 -8.92 7.28
CA ASP A 16 -2.01 -9.58 6.02
C ASP A 16 -3.25 -9.00 5.33
N GLU A 17 -4.19 -8.48 6.12
CA GLU A 17 -5.43 -7.86 5.62
C GLU A 17 -5.13 -6.54 4.89
N LEU A 18 -4.35 -5.65 5.52
CA LEU A 18 -3.92 -4.39 4.91
C LEU A 18 -3.00 -4.63 3.71
N GLN A 19 -2.08 -5.60 3.83
CA GLN A 19 -1.23 -6.01 2.70
C GLN A 19 -2.09 -6.42 1.49
N SER A 20 -3.11 -7.25 1.74
CA SER A 20 -4.02 -7.71 0.70
C SER A 20 -4.83 -6.58 0.06
N ASP A 21 -5.37 -5.66 0.87
CA ASP A 21 -6.12 -4.49 0.37
C ASP A 21 -5.26 -3.63 -0.57
N ILE A 22 -4.05 -3.29 -0.10
CA ILE A 22 -3.11 -2.43 -0.83
C ILE A 22 -2.69 -3.11 -2.12
N ALA A 23 -2.28 -4.37 -2.03
CA ALA A 23 -1.83 -5.12 -3.18
C ALA A 23 -2.93 -5.26 -4.23
N TYR A 24 -4.16 -5.61 -3.81
CA TYR A 24 -5.28 -5.75 -4.73
C TYR A 24 -5.54 -4.45 -5.50
N MET A 25 -5.64 -3.32 -4.79
CA MET A 25 -5.93 -2.04 -5.43
C MET A 25 -4.79 -1.54 -6.29
N PHE A 26 -3.55 -1.62 -5.82
CA PHE A 26 -2.38 -1.17 -6.57
C PHE A 26 -2.17 -2.00 -7.84
N VAL A 27 -2.23 -3.33 -7.74
CA VAL A 27 -2.08 -4.24 -8.88
C VAL A 27 -3.21 -4.01 -9.90
N SER A 28 -4.45 -3.85 -9.44
CA SER A 28 -5.60 -3.65 -10.32
C SER A 28 -5.62 -2.29 -11.01
N LEU A 29 -5.34 -1.21 -10.27
CA LEU A 29 -5.52 0.15 -10.76
C LEU A 29 -4.25 0.76 -11.35
N THR A 30 -3.09 0.39 -10.82
CA THR A 30 -1.81 0.97 -11.26
C THR A 30 -1.08 0.08 -12.24
N LEU A 31 -1.11 -1.24 -12.03
CA LEU A 31 -0.44 -2.19 -12.94
C LEU A 31 -1.39 -2.70 -14.05
N GLY A 32 -2.70 -2.52 -13.89
CA GLY A 32 -3.71 -2.99 -14.84
C GLY A 32 -3.93 -4.51 -14.82
N ASP A 33 -3.39 -5.20 -13.81
CA ASP A 33 -3.45 -6.65 -13.67
C ASP A 33 -4.68 -7.03 -12.84
N ARG A 34 -5.56 -7.90 -13.38
CA ARG A 34 -6.76 -8.37 -12.66
C ARG A 34 -6.45 -9.65 -11.87
N GLU A 35 -5.67 -9.50 -10.80
CA GLU A 35 -5.43 -10.59 -9.85
C GLU A 35 -6.57 -10.70 -8.85
N PHE A 36 -7.47 -11.68 -9.06
CA PHE A 36 -8.67 -11.85 -8.23
C PHE A 36 -8.41 -12.52 -6.87
N ALA A 37 -7.24 -13.16 -6.69
CA ALA A 37 -6.88 -13.80 -5.43
C ALA A 37 -5.97 -12.89 -4.59
N PRO A 38 -6.32 -12.60 -3.31
CA PRO A 38 -5.52 -11.72 -2.45
C PRO A 38 -4.04 -12.10 -2.38
N ALA A 39 -3.74 -13.39 -2.20
CA ALA A 39 -2.36 -13.89 -2.16
C ALA A 39 -1.61 -13.70 -3.49
N ALA A 40 -2.31 -13.77 -4.62
CA ALA A 40 -1.70 -13.53 -5.93
C ALA A 40 -1.38 -12.05 -6.13
N ALA A 41 -2.27 -11.15 -5.73
CA ALA A 41 -2.02 -9.72 -5.73
C ALA A 41 -0.83 -9.35 -4.82
N VAL A 42 -0.77 -9.88 -3.59
CA VAL A 42 0.36 -9.66 -2.67
C VAL A 42 1.68 -10.10 -3.30
N ARG A 43 1.73 -11.33 -3.82
CA ARG A 43 2.92 -11.84 -4.51
C ARG A 43 3.30 -10.96 -5.70
N ARG A 44 2.31 -10.49 -6.47
CA ARG A 44 2.53 -9.63 -7.64
C ARG A 44 3.13 -8.29 -7.24
N LEU A 45 2.63 -7.67 -6.17
CA LEU A 45 3.19 -6.43 -5.63
C LEU A 45 4.62 -6.65 -5.09
N LEU A 46 4.89 -7.75 -4.39
CA LEU A 46 6.24 -8.08 -3.92
C LEU A 46 7.22 -8.25 -5.09
N GLN A 47 6.82 -8.96 -6.15
CA GLN A 47 7.61 -9.07 -7.38
C GLN A 47 7.85 -7.71 -8.04
N TRP A 48 6.85 -6.81 -8.00
CA TRP A 48 7.01 -5.46 -8.51
C TRP A 48 8.07 -4.69 -7.71
N PHE A 49 8.09 -4.81 -6.37
CA PHE A 49 9.16 -4.21 -5.56
C PHE A 49 10.54 -4.79 -5.93
N ASP A 50 10.65 -6.12 -6.04
CA ASP A 50 11.92 -6.79 -6.37
C ASP A 50 12.48 -6.35 -7.73
N VAL A 51 11.61 -6.22 -8.75
CA VAL A 51 12.01 -5.74 -10.07
C VAL A 51 12.47 -4.28 -10.01
N ARG A 52 11.79 -3.44 -9.23
CA ARG A 52 12.13 -2.02 -9.12
C ARG A 52 13.40 -1.76 -8.30
N SER A 53 13.66 -2.55 -7.27
CA SER A 53 14.89 -2.43 -6.48
C SER A 53 16.14 -2.98 -7.19
N ALA A 54 15.96 -3.79 -8.24
CA ALA A 54 17.04 -4.25 -9.12
C ALA A 54 17.36 -3.29 -10.28
N GLY A 55 16.59 -2.22 -10.45
CA GLY A 55 16.79 -1.23 -11.51
C GLY A 55 17.91 -0.22 -11.20
N THR A 56 18.05 0.77 -12.08
CA THR A 56 18.91 1.94 -11.85
C THR A 56 18.37 2.83 -10.72
N GLU A 57 19.20 3.72 -10.19
CA GLU A 57 18.79 4.70 -9.18
C GLU A 57 17.64 5.60 -9.64
N HIS A 58 17.56 5.91 -10.93
CA HIS A 58 16.43 6.66 -11.48
C HIS A 58 15.15 5.81 -11.55
N GLU A 59 15.26 4.53 -11.90
CA GLU A 59 14.11 3.62 -11.96
C GLU A 59 13.54 3.28 -10.58
N ASP A 60 14.39 3.10 -9.57
CA ASP A 60 13.97 2.89 -8.17
C ASP A 60 13.23 4.14 -7.65
N ALA A 61 13.82 5.33 -7.82
CA ALA A 61 13.21 6.58 -7.41
C ALA A 61 11.87 6.84 -8.12
N LEU A 62 11.79 6.59 -9.44
CA LEU A 62 10.54 6.70 -10.20
C LEU A 62 9.49 5.70 -9.70
N GLY A 63 9.90 4.46 -9.42
CA GLY A 63 9.04 3.45 -8.82
C GLY A 63 8.47 3.94 -7.48
N ALA A 64 9.31 4.48 -6.61
CA ALA A 64 8.88 4.99 -5.30
C ALA A 64 7.88 6.14 -5.42
N VAL A 65 8.10 7.07 -6.37
CA VAL A 65 7.15 8.15 -6.68
C VAL A 65 5.82 7.58 -7.19
N ALA A 66 5.86 6.64 -8.13
CA ALA A 66 4.66 6.02 -8.69
C ALA A 66 3.84 5.26 -7.63
N PHE A 67 4.52 4.52 -6.74
CA PHE A 67 3.88 3.85 -5.62
C PHE A 67 3.23 4.86 -4.68
N ARG A 68 3.98 5.87 -4.23
CA ARG A 68 3.49 6.90 -3.32
C ARG A 68 2.26 7.60 -3.88
N ALA A 69 2.32 8.09 -5.12
CA ALA A 69 1.21 8.81 -5.74
C ALA A 69 -0.04 7.93 -5.87
N SER A 70 0.12 6.68 -6.31
CA SER A 70 -1.00 5.74 -6.43
C SER A 70 -1.60 5.40 -5.06
N PHE A 71 -0.75 5.12 -4.08
CA PHE A 71 -1.16 4.75 -2.74
C PHE A 71 -1.89 5.89 -2.03
N GLU A 72 -1.35 7.10 -2.07
CA GLU A 72 -1.98 8.28 -1.48
C GLU A 72 -3.30 8.60 -2.18
N TYR A 73 -3.38 8.47 -3.51
CA TYR A 73 -4.63 8.66 -4.24
C TYR A 73 -5.72 7.65 -3.82
N ILE A 74 -5.37 6.39 -3.61
CA ILE A 74 -6.33 5.32 -3.31
C ILE A 74 -6.73 5.30 -1.83
N PHE A 75 -5.79 5.60 -0.92
CA PHE A 75 -5.93 5.25 0.50
C PHE A 75 -5.75 6.41 1.48
N ALA A 76 -5.40 7.63 1.05
CA ALA A 76 -5.15 8.72 2.00
C ALA A 76 -6.38 9.04 2.88
N ASP A 77 -7.59 8.84 2.36
CA ASP A 77 -8.82 9.03 3.12
C ASP A 77 -8.96 8.05 4.30
N ARG A 78 -8.48 6.81 4.15
CA ARG A 78 -8.51 5.73 5.16
C ARG A 78 -7.68 6.05 6.40
N PHE A 79 -6.73 6.97 6.31
CA PHE A 79 -5.95 7.42 7.47
C PHE A 79 -6.73 8.33 8.40
N THR A 80 -7.82 8.90 7.92
CA THR A 80 -8.66 9.82 8.68
C THR A 80 -9.93 9.12 9.13
N GLY A 81 -10.49 9.52 10.27
CA GLY A 81 -11.79 9.01 10.70
C GLY A 81 -12.92 9.28 9.69
N ALA A 82 -12.80 10.33 8.88
CA ALA A 82 -13.80 10.71 7.89
C ALA A 82 -13.91 9.71 6.73
N GLY A 83 -12.80 9.09 6.30
CA GLY A 83 -12.80 8.06 5.24
C GLY A 83 -13.53 6.77 5.63
N TRP A 84 -13.92 6.62 6.89
CA TRP A 84 -14.66 5.45 7.39
C TRP A 84 -16.16 5.66 7.47
N ILE A 85 -16.66 6.90 7.37
CA ILE A 85 -18.09 7.22 7.50
C ILE A 85 -18.92 6.49 6.44
N PHE A 86 -18.52 6.58 5.17
CA PHE A 86 -19.26 5.93 4.08
C PHE A 86 -19.22 4.39 4.17
N PRO A 87 -18.05 3.75 4.37
CA PRO A 87 -18.00 2.32 4.66
C PRO A 87 -18.93 1.92 5.81
N GLU A 88 -18.84 2.57 6.96
CA GLU A 88 -19.67 2.28 8.15
C GLU A 88 -21.17 2.35 7.81
N GLN A 89 -21.62 3.41 7.11
CA GLN A 89 -23.01 3.56 6.69
C GLN A 89 -23.48 2.50 5.69
N VAL A 90 -22.67 2.15 4.69
CA VAL A 90 -23.01 1.08 3.73
C VAL A 90 -23.16 -0.26 4.44
N PHE A 91 -22.33 -0.52 5.44
CA PHE A 91 -22.40 -1.76 6.20
C PHE A 91 -23.60 -1.81 7.16
N ASP A 92 -24.04 -0.69 7.72
CA ASP A 92 -25.31 -0.61 8.47
C ASP A 92 -26.50 -0.94 7.55
N VAL A 93 -26.54 -0.40 6.33
CA VAL A 93 -27.57 -0.73 5.33
C VAL A 93 -27.56 -2.23 4.97
N ILE A 94 -26.38 -2.84 4.85
CA ILE A 94 -26.26 -4.28 4.58
C ILE A 94 -26.77 -5.11 5.76
N ARG A 95 -26.49 -4.71 7.00
CA ARG A 95 -27.00 -5.37 8.21
C ARG A 95 -28.51 -5.32 8.26
N ASP A 96 -29.09 -4.13 8.10
CA ASP A 96 -30.53 -3.91 8.17
C ASP A 96 -31.27 -4.65 7.03
N ALA A 97 -30.66 -4.74 5.84
CA ALA A 97 -31.22 -5.49 4.71
C ALA A 97 -31.13 -7.03 4.86
N ALA A 98 -30.36 -7.52 5.83
CA ALA A 98 -30.12 -8.93 6.12
C ALA A 98 -30.80 -9.41 7.42
N GLU A 99 -31.32 -8.51 8.26
CA GLU A 99 -32.28 -8.89 9.31
C GLU A 99 -33.45 -9.64 8.64
N ASP A 100 -33.78 -10.82 9.16
CA ASP A 100 -34.83 -11.74 8.70
C ASP A 100 -34.58 -12.56 7.42
N LYS A 101 -33.36 -12.60 6.87
CA LYS A 101 -33.02 -13.45 5.71
C LYS A 101 -32.12 -14.62 6.09
N GLU A 102 -32.29 -15.77 5.41
CA GLU A 102 -31.36 -16.89 5.55
C GLU A 102 -29.91 -16.40 5.29
N PRO A 103 -28.95 -16.76 6.15
CA PRO A 103 -27.58 -16.26 6.03
C PRO A 103 -26.94 -16.76 4.74
N SER A 104 -26.95 -15.92 3.71
CA SER A 104 -26.19 -16.16 2.50
C SER A 104 -24.69 -16.09 2.80
N LYS A 105 -23.85 -16.78 2.01
CA LYS A 105 -22.38 -16.68 2.12
C LYS A 105 -21.88 -15.23 2.07
N ILE A 106 -22.59 -14.37 1.33
CA ILE A 106 -22.32 -12.93 1.21
C ILE A 106 -22.61 -12.23 2.54
N ALA A 107 -23.77 -12.49 3.14
CA ALA A 107 -24.13 -11.93 4.45
C ALA A 107 -23.13 -12.34 5.54
N THR A 108 -22.73 -13.62 5.60
CA THR A 108 -21.72 -14.09 6.56
C THR A 108 -20.37 -13.38 6.39
N SER A 109 -19.96 -13.13 5.15
CA SER A 109 -18.69 -12.42 4.86
C SER A 109 -18.79 -10.93 5.22
N ALA A 110 -19.91 -10.29 4.91
CA ALA A 110 -20.20 -8.91 5.28
C ALA A 110 -20.30 -8.72 6.81
N PHE A 111 -20.93 -9.66 7.52
CA PHE A 111 -21.02 -9.64 8.99
C PHE A 111 -19.66 -9.86 9.66
N ARG A 112 -18.78 -10.68 9.06
CA ARG A 112 -17.40 -10.80 9.54
C ARG A 112 -16.63 -9.47 9.38
N LEU A 113 -16.77 -8.81 8.24
CA LEU A 113 -16.17 -7.49 7.99
C LEU A 113 -16.72 -6.42 8.97
N LEU A 114 -18.02 -6.48 9.28
CA LEU A 114 -18.67 -5.63 10.28
C LEU A 114 -18.07 -5.78 11.67
N ARG A 115 -17.75 -7.00 12.10
CA ARG A 115 -17.17 -7.25 13.42
C ARG A 115 -15.72 -6.80 13.54
N THR A 116 -14.97 -6.75 12.44
CA THR A 116 -13.56 -6.34 12.42
C THR A 116 -13.35 -4.88 12.04
N LEU A 117 -14.41 -4.14 11.70
CA LEU A 117 -14.37 -2.76 11.21
C LEU A 117 -13.66 -1.78 12.17
N PRO A 118 -13.96 -1.77 13.49
CA PRO A 118 -13.25 -0.90 14.44
C PRO A 118 -11.75 -1.18 14.47
N ASP A 119 -11.37 -2.46 14.49
CA ASP A 119 -9.96 -2.88 14.50
C ASP A 119 -9.27 -2.51 13.18
N ARG A 120 -9.94 -2.68 12.03
CA ARG A 120 -9.43 -2.25 10.72
C ARG A 120 -9.18 -0.75 10.68
N ARG A 121 -10.08 0.07 11.22
CA ARG A 121 -9.89 1.53 11.28
C ARG A 121 -8.65 1.91 12.09
N VAL A 122 -8.42 1.25 13.23
CA VAL A 122 -7.22 1.48 14.06
C VAL A 122 -5.96 1.09 13.28
N LYS A 123 -5.92 -0.10 12.68
CA LYS A 123 -4.79 -0.57 11.86
C LYS A 123 -4.46 0.38 10.71
N TRP A 124 -5.48 0.85 9.97
CA TRP A 124 -5.28 1.80 8.87
C TRP A 124 -4.75 3.15 9.34
N LYS A 125 -5.19 3.63 10.51
CA LYS A 125 -4.66 4.86 11.10
C LYS A 125 -3.18 4.68 11.48
N GLU A 126 -2.82 3.61 12.16
CA GLU A 126 -1.43 3.31 12.53
C GLU A 126 -0.53 3.12 11.30
N ALA A 127 -1.02 2.43 10.27
CA ALA A 127 -0.34 2.27 9.00
C ALA A 127 -0.08 3.63 8.33
N GLY A 128 -1.07 4.52 8.36
CA GLY A 128 -0.98 5.90 7.86
C GLY A 128 0.03 6.76 8.62
N GLU A 129 0.07 6.66 9.95
CA GLU A 129 1.08 7.36 10.76
C GLU A 129 2.50 6.92 10.40
N LYS A 130 2.73 5.60 10.28
CA LYS A 130 4.03 5.04 9.84
C LYS A 130 4.38 5.41 8.41
N TRP A 131 3.38 5.42 7.52
CA TRP A 131 3.54 5.85 6.12
C TRP A 131 3.96 7.31 6.04
N ASN A 132 3.25 8.21 6.74
CA ASN A 132 3.56 9.63 6.74
C ASN A 132 4.97 9.92 7.27
N ALA A 133 5.40 9.20 8.32
CA ALA A 133 6.77 9.30 8.83
C ALA A 133 7.81 8.80 7.81
N LEU A 134 7.51 7.73 7.07
CA LEU A 134 8.36 7.25 5.98
C LEU A 134 8.45 8.28 4.85
N VAL A 135 7.32 8.87 4.45
CA VAL A 135 7.28 9.89 3.40
C VAL A 135 8.07 11.13 3.82
N SER A 136 7.82 11.67 5.02
CA SER A 136 8.49 12.87 5.49
C SER A 136 10.00 12.71 5.63
N SER A 137 10.49 11.49 5.89
CA SER A 137 11.91 11.23 6.12
C SER A 137 12.68 10.73 4.89
N ARG A 138 12.06 9.91 4.03
CA ARG A 138 12.77 9.18 2.96
C ARG A 138 12.16 9.27 1.58
N LEU A 139 10.86 9.56 1.47
CA LEU A 139 10.16 9.58 0.18
C LEU A 139 9.66 10.98 -0.22
N ASN A 140 10.13 12.01 0.49
CA ASN A 140 9.93 13.39 0.08
C ASN A 140 10.86 13.73 -1.11
N ASP A 141 10.50 14.79 -1.84
CA ASP A 141 11.13 15.13 -3.12
C ASP A 141 12.64 15.42 -2.97
N ASP A 142 13.04 16.06 -1.87
CA ASP A 142 14.45 16.38 -1.61
C ASP A 142 15.25 15.14 -1.24
N ALA A 143 14.69 14.25 -0.40
CA ALA A 143 15.32 13.00 -0.02
C ALA A 143 15.51 12.05 -1.22
N LEU A 144 14.51 11.96 -2.10
CA LEU A 144 14.60 11.19 -3.33
C LEU A 144 15.65 11.78 -4.28
N ARG A 145 15.64 13.11 -4.49
CA ARG A 145 16.63 13.79 -5.34
C ARG A 145 18.04 13.57 -4.82
N GLN A 146 18.26 13.73 -3.51
CA GLN A 146 19.56 13.53 -2.89
C GLN A 146 20.02 12.08 -3.04
N TRP A 147 19.15 11.11 -2.74
CA TRP A 147 19.49 9.69 -2.85
C TRP A 147 19.88 9.29 -4.27
N THR A 148 19.14 9.76 -5.28
CA THR A 148 19.47 9.51 -6.69
C THR A 148 20.82 10.12 -7.07
N GLN A 149 21.10 11.37 -6.66
CA GLN A 149 22.38 12.02 -6.94
C GLN A 149 23.56 11.29 -6.29
N ASP A 150 23.42 10.88 -5.03
CA ASP A 150 24.46 10.17 -4.29
C ASP A 150 24.76 8.80 -4.92
N ARG A 151 23.72 8.10 -5.39
CA ARG A 151 23.86 6.81 -6.07
C ARG A 151 24.49 6.93 -7.45
N PHE A 152 24.06 7.90 -8.24
CA PHE A 152 24.63 8.18 -9.55
C PHE A 152 26.13 8.51 -9.46
N ARG A 153 26.53 9.34 -8.49
CA ARG A 153 27.95 9.64 -8.26
C ARG A 153 28.74 8.40 -7.83
N ALA A 154 28.16 7.56 -6.96
CA ALA A 154 28.82 6.35 -6.51
C ALA A 154 29.00 5.31 -7.64
N SER A 155 28.12 5.28 -8.64
CA SER A 155 28.24 4.39 -9.80
C SER A 155 29.23 4.90 -10.85
N GLU A 156 29.31 6.21 -11.10
CA GLU A 156 30.27 6.78 -12.07
C GLU A 156 31.72 6.81 -11.55
N PHE A 157 31.94 7.10 -10.26
CA PHE A 157 33.28 7.21 -9.67
C PHE A 157 33.78 5.92 -8.99
N GLY A 158 33.00 4.83 -9.05
CA GLY A 158 33.38 3.52 -8.51
C GLY A 158 34.23 2.64 -9.44
N LEU A 159 34.49 3.08 -10.69
CA LEU A 159 35.20 2.29 -11.72
C LEU A 159 36.66 2.71 -11.96
N THR A 160 37.27 3.50 -11.07
CA THR A 160 38.69 3.87 -11.19
C THR A 160 39.49 3.52 -9.95
N GLN A 161 39.59 2.23 -9.62
CA GLN A 161 40.76 1.63 -8.95
C GLN A 161 40.87 0.17 -9.40
N ASP A 162 41.58 -0.05 -10.51
CA ASP A 162 42.66 -1.06 -10.66
C ASP A 162 43.29 -0.96 -12.06
#